data_AF-A0AAN0SJ42-F1
#
_entry.id   AF-A0AAN0SJ42-F1
#
_cell.length_a   1.000
_cell.length_b   1.000
_cell.length_c   1.000
_cell.angle_alpha   90.00
_cell.angle_beta   90.00
_cell.angle_gamma   90.00
#
_symmetry.space_group_name_H-M   'P 1'
#
loop_
_entity.id
_entity.type
_entity.pdbx_description
1 polymer ?
#
loop_
_entity_poly.entity_id
_entity_poly.type
_entity_poly.pdbx_seq_one_letter_code
_entity_poly.pdbx_strand_id
1 'polypeptide(L)'
;MFISDLHIGDGSAKDDFFFDKELVNFIEDMSQTEDVELFVVGDGFEILESRVVKEIGLVSFEEVVETLDETVIDEIEKKHSEVFETLKKFSRRHRVYYVVGNHDYHILKNKKLQNALKNRFEKFEILPYYYDPHSKLLVLHGNQFDVINRFTVDRKTKKVIPPLGDYIARYMMINFDSQVVNFAPEDVIRDYDNVRPLLDVFHWFDYVTEIYDLSVDLVELWLKSFLSMLKTREARKWMRNNFPRTHWLSKVFVNRFGGVELGKVLVRSIYTLRKLRRVDYLQKWAKSILKGNLRWKEFMTGYSGDLHKVEEVDILVMGHVHHFAYRIVPTTQGKKLYVNCGSWRPVLEKIGLRKKHGFHRKAELPKIIMDFSGKNVEVKASITNVLGKIQGGDL
;
A
#
# COMPACT_ATOMS: atom_id res chain seq x y z
N MET A 1 13.97 4.78 -13.74
CA MET A 1 12.56 4.35 -13.93
C MET A 1 11.90 4.23 -12.58
N PHE A 2 10.62 4.57 -12.45
CA PHE A 2 9.88 4.49 -11.20
C PHE A 2 8.54 3.80 -11.43
N ILE A 3 8.27 2.80 -10.59
CA ILE A 3 6.98 2.08 -10.45
C ILE A 3 6.71 1.90 -8.96
N SER A 4 5.46 1.66 -8.58
CA SER A 4 5.05 1.62 -7.17
C SER A 4 3.76 0.83 -6.99
N ASP A 5 3.54 0.37 -5.75
CA ASP A 5 2.29 -0.27 -5.30
C ASP A 5 1.86 -1.36 -6.30
N LEU A 6 2.79 -2.29 -6.57
CA LEU A 6 2.58 -3.44 -7.45
C LEU A 6 1.81 -4.55 -6.74
N HIS A 7 2.06 -4.75 -5.43
CA HIS A 7 1.45 -5.80 -4.61
C HIS A 7 1.53 -7.20 -5.24
N ILE A 8 2.70 -7.57 -5.77
CA ILE A 8 2.92 -8.89 -6.36
C ILE A 8 2.83 -9.94 -5.24
N GLY A 9 1.80 -10.79 -5.29
CA GLY A 9 1.44 -11.71 -4.21
C GLY A 9 1.79 -13.18 -4.47
N ASP A 10 1.26 -14.06 -3.61
CA ASP A 10 1.57 -15.49 -3.57
C ASP A 10 0.52 -16.36 -4.30
N GLY A 11 -0.32 -15.75 -5.14
CA GLY A 11 -1.42 -16.42 -5.81
C GLY A 11 -2.60 -16.78 -4.90
N SER A 12 -2.69 -16.22 -3.69
CA SER A 12 -3.87 -16.32 -2.85
C SER A 12 -4.99 -15.37 -3.29
N ALA A 13 -6.15 -15.44 -2.64
CA ALA A 13 -7.24 -14.49 -2.88
C ALA A 13 -6.84 -13.03 -2.60
N LYS A 14 -5.72 -12.78 -1.90
CA LYS A 14 -5.16 -11.45 -1.65
C LYS A 14 -4.12 -11.01 -2.67
N ASP A 15 -3.68 -11.92 -3.54
CA ASP A 15 -2.88 -11.56 -4.70
C ASP A 15 -3.81 -11.02 -5.80
N ASP A 16 -3.81 -9.70 -5.95
CA ASP A 16 -4.59 -8.99 -6.96
C ASP A 16 -3.73 -8.41 -8.09
N PHE A 17 -2.46 -8.85 -8.17
CA PHE A 17 -1.57 -8.49 -9.27
C PHE A 17 -1.77 -9.43 -10.46
N PHE A 18 -2.20 -8.87 -11.59
CA PHE A 18 -2.48 -9.62 -12.83
C PHE A 18 -1.65 -9.16 -14.02
N PHE A 19 -0.64 -8.33 -13.79
CA PHE A 19 0.04 -7.54 -14.83
C PHE A 19 1.46 -8.03 -15.09
N ASP A 20 1.70 -9.34 -14.96
CA ASP A 20 3.00 -9.98 -15.21
C ASP A 20 3.55 -9.58 -16.58
N LYS A 21 2.73 -9.71 -17.63
CA LYS A 21 3.13 -9.41 -19.00
C LYS A 21 3.46 -7.93 -19.20
N GLU A 22 2.62 -7.03 -18.69
CA GLU A 22 2.80 -5.58 -18.82
C GLU A 22 4.04 -5.09 -18.06
N LEU A 23 4.38 -5.74 -16.94
CA LEU A 23 5.57 -5.45 -16.14
C LEU A 23 6.83 -6.03 -16.79
N VAL A 24 6.78 -7.29 -17.22
CA VAL A 24 7.88 -7.96 -17.93
C VAL A 24 8.26 -7.17 -19.17
N ASN A 25 7.30 -6.86 -20.05
CA ASN A 25 7.57 -6.09 -21.27
C ASN A 25 8.19 -4.73 -20.96
N PHE A 26 7.70 -4.03 -19.94
CA PHE A 26 8.26 -2.74 -19.54
C PHE A 26 9.71 -2.84 -19.07
N ILE A 27 10.03 -3.83 -18.24
CA ILE A 27 11.39 -4.01 -17.75
C ILE A 27 12.32 -4.47 -18.88
N GLU A 28 11.86 -5.36 -19.76
CA GLU A 28 12.63 -5.84 -20.91
C GLU A 28 12.93 -4.73 -21.92
N ASP A 29 11.92 -3.92 -22.28
CA ASP A 29 12.09 -2.76 -23.17
C ASP A 29 13.19 -1.82 -22.63
N MET A 30 13.12 -1.53 -21.34
CA MET A 30 14.05 -0.62 -20.70
C MET A 30 15.42 -1.25 -20.44
N SER A 31 15.51 -2.59 -20.35
CA SER A 31 16.78 -3.30 -20.17
C SER A 31 17.75 -3.12 -21.35
N GLN A 32 17.22 -2.73 -22.53
CA GLN A 32 18.02 -2.44 -23.73
C GLN A 32 18.69 -1.06 -23.69
N THR A 33 18.27 -0.19 -22.78
CA THR A 33 18.86 1.15 -22.62
C THR A 33 20.10 1.06 -21.75
N GLU A 34 21.16 1.78 -22.12
CA GLU A 34 22.38 1.89 -21.30
C GLU A 34 22.11 2.75 -20.06
N ASP A 35 22.75 2.40 -18.93
CA ASP A 35 22.72 3.15 -17.67
C ASP A 35 21.32 3.46 -17.13
N VAL A 36 20.52 2.42 -16.90
CA VAL A 36 19.17 2.54 -16.34
C VAL A 36 19.13 2.03 -14.91
N GLU A 37 18.42 2.74 -14.05
CA GLU A 37 18.09 2.30 -12.70
C GLU A 37 16.57 2.09 -12.56
N LEU A 38 16.17 1.02 -11.88
CA LEU A 38 14.77 0.75 -11.53
C LEU A 38 14.53 1.10 -10.06
N PHE A 39 13.56 1.97 -9.80
CA PHE A 39 13.04 2.24 -8.48
C PHE A 39 11.66 1.60 -8.31
N VAL A 40 11.55 0.68 -7.37
CA VAL A 40 10.26 0.22 -6.83
C VAL A 40 9.97 1.07 -5.59
N VAL A 41 9.00 1.97 -5.69
CA VAL A 41 8.75 3.05 -4.71
C VAL A 41 7.74 2.62 -3.63
N GLY A 42 7.91 1.42 -3.10
CA GLY A 42 7.06 0.86 -2.05
C GLY A 42 5.97 -0.08 -2.56
N ASP A 43 5.52 -0.92 -1.65
CA ASP A 43 4.48 -1.94 -1.81
C ASP A 43 4.67 -2.76 -3.10
N GLY A 44 5.90 -3.24 -3.30
CA GLY A 44 6.28 -4.04 -4.47
C GLY A 44 5.81 -5.50 -4.36
N PHE A 45 6.06 -6.13 -3.22
CA PHE A 45 5.68 -7.51 -2.91
C PHE A 45 4.62 -7.53 -1.79
N GLU A 46 3.56 -8.30 -1.95
CA GLU A 46 2.49 -8.42 -0.96
C GLU A 46 2.86 -9.42 0.15
N ILE A 47 3.72 -8.99 1.08
CA ILE A 47 4.13 -9.84 2.20
C ILE A 47 3.05 -9.86 3.29
N LEU A 48 2.45 -8.70 3.58
CA LEU A 48 1.53 -8.50 4.71
C LEU A 48 0.29 -9.39 4.60
N GLU A 49 -0.28 -9.53 3.41
CA GLU A 49 -1.51 -10.30 3.17
C GLU A 49 -1.26 -11.69 2.56
N SER A 50 -0.01 -12.20 2.67
CA SER A 50 0.36 -13.54 2.20
C SER A 50 -0.25 -14.68 3.05
N ARG A 51 -0.37 -15.87 2.46
CA ARG A 51 -0.75 -17.11 3.15
C ARG A 51 0.17 -17.41 4.32
N VAL A 52 1.48 -17.22 4.15
CA VAL A 52 2.47 -17.45 5.21
C VAL A 52 2.19 -16.55 6.42
N VAL A 53 1.93 -15.25 6.22
CA VAL A 53 1.55 -14.36 7.34
C VAL A 53 0.20 -14.76 7.95
N LYS A 54 -0.76 -15.21 7.13
CA LYS A 54 -2.05 -15.72 7.62
C LYS A 54 -1.87 -16.93 8.56
N GLU A 55 -1.00 -17.87 8.19
CA GLU A 55 -0.72 -19.09 8.95
C GLU A 55 -0.03 -18.81 10.30
N ILE A 56 0.84 -17.80 10.37
CA ILE A 56 1.43 -17.31 11.63
C ILE A 56 0.34 -16.83 12.59
N GLY A 57 -0.74 -16.24 12.06
CA GLY A 57 -1.91 -15.85 12.85
C GLY A 57 -1.80 -14.46 13.50
N LEU A 58 -2.67 -14.22 14.50
CA LEU A 58 -2.77 -12.93 15.20
C LEU A 58 -1.79 -12.82 16.36
N VAL A 59 -0.51 -12.74 16.02
CA VAL A 59 0.59 -12.47 16.95
C VAL A 59 1.10 -11.04 16.86
N SER A 60 2.05 -10.68 17.72
CA SER A 60 2.68 -9.36 17.71
C SER A 60 3.45 -9.11 16.41
N PHE A 61 3.65 -7.85 16.02
CA PHE A 61 4.41 -7.51 14.81
C PHE A 61 5.84 -8.05 14.87
N GLU A 62 6.48 -7.93 16.04
CA GLU A 62 7.83 -8.45 16.27
C GLU A 62 7.89 -9.96 16.08
N GLU A 63 6.89 -10.69 16.57
CA GLU A 63 6.79 -12.14 16.42
C GLU A 63 6.55 -12.54 14.96
N VAL A 64 5.71 -11.82 14.20
CA VAL A 64 5.59 -12.03 12.74
C VAL A 64 6.95 -11.85 12.05
N VAL A 65 7.68 -10.78 12.38
CA VAL A 65 9.02 -10.50 11.82
C VAL A 65 10.01 -11.61 12.17
N GLU A 66 9.98 -12.17 13.37
CA GLU A 66 10.89 -13.23 13.81
C GLU A 66 10.57 -14.59 13.18
N THR A 67 9.27 -14.91 13.02
CA THR A 67 8.80 -16.18 12.48
C THR A 67 8.90 -16.24 10.96
N LEU A 68 8.66 -15.13 10.25
CA LEU A 68 8.74 -15.10 8.79
C LEU A 68 10.11 -15.55 8.27
N ASP A 69 10.10 -16.32 7.19
CA ASP A 69 11.27 -16.82 6.49
C ASP A 69 11.10 -16.67 4.97
N GLU A 70 12.08 -17.14 4.21
CA GLU A 70 12.14 -17.06 2.75
C GLU A 70 10.94 -17.67 2.02
N THR A 71 10.15 -18.56 2.65
CA THR A 71 9.02 -19.27 2.02
C THR A 71 8.02 -18.30 1.38
N VAL A 72 7.78 -17.13 2.00
CA VAL A 72 6.88 -16.13 1.43
C VAL A 72 7.40 -15.58 0.09
N ILE A 73 8.72 -15.41 -0.05
CA ILE A 73 9.32 -14.95 -1.31
C ILE A 73 9.31 -16.08 -2.35
N ASP A 74 9.52 -17.33 -1.91
CA ASP A 74 9.49 -18.51 -2.77
C ASP A 74 8.10 -18.71 -3.40
N GLU A 75 7.03 -18.56 -2.62
CA GLU A 75 5.65 -18.69 -3.13
C GLU A 75 5.26 -17.54 -4.08
N ILE A 76 5.70 -16.31 -3.79
CA ILE A 76 5.52 -15.17 -4.70
C ILE A 76 6.27 -15.40 -6.02
N GLU A 77 7.53 -15.83 -5.96
CA GLU A 77 8.33 -16.14 -7.15
C GLU A 77 7.70 -17.26 -7.98
N LYS A 78 7.24 -18.32 -7.33
CA LYS A 78 6.57 -19.43 -7.99
C LYS A 78 5.33 -18.98 -8.75
N LYS A 79 4.56 -18.06 -8.17
CA LYS A 79 3.36 -17.49 -8.80
C LYS A 79 3.72 -16.57 -9.97
N HIS A 80 4.74 -15.73 -9.81
CA HIS A 80 5.14 -14.67 -10.76
C HIS A 80 6.53 -14.91 -11.35
N SER A 81 6.79 -16.14 -11.79
CA SER A 81 8.14 -16.59 -12.18
C SER A 81 8.74 -15.78 -13.33
N GLU A 82 7.91 -15.37 -14.29
CA GLU A 82 8.35 -14.52 -15.42
C GLU A 82 8.83 -13.15 -14.93
N VAL A 83 8.14 -12.53 -13.96
CA VAL A 83 8.56 -11.24 -13.38
C VAL A 83 9.89 -11.40 -12.64
N PHE A 84 10.06 -12.46 -11.85
CA PHE A 84 11.30 -12.71 -11.11
C PHE A 84 12.48 -12.96 -12.05
N GLU A 85 12.30 -13.79 -13.08
CA GLU A 85 13.36 -14.06 -14.06
C GLU A 85 13.74 -12.81 -14.86
N THR A 86 12.76 -11.96 -15.20
CA THR A 86 13.01 -10.67 -15.86
C THR A 86 13.76 -9.70 -14.94
N LEU A 87 13.36 -9.57 -13.69
CA LEU A 87 14.06 -8.74 -12.70
C LEU A 87 15.49 -9.24 -12.43
N LYS A 88 15.69 -10.55 -12.38
CA LYS A 88 17.01 -11.18 -12.24
C LYS A 88 17.92 -10.84 -13.41
N LYS A 89 17.44 -10.99 -14.65
CA LYS A 89 18.18 -10.58 -15.86
C LYS A 89 18.49 -9.07 -15.86
N PHE A 90 17.53 -8.24 -15.46
CA PHE A 90 17.71 -6.80 -15.35
C PHE A 90 18.80 -6.45 -14.33
N SER A 91 18.72 -7.03 -13.13
CA SER A 91 19.62 -6.75 -12.00
C SER A 91 21.09 -7.13 -12.22
N ARG A 92 21.40 -7.98 -13.20
CA ARG A 92 22.77 -8.28 -13.64
C ARG A 92 23.46 -7.06 -14.25
N ARG A 93 22.69 -6.30 -15.03
CA ARG A 93 23.20 -5.17 -15.83
C ARG A 93 22.99 -3.86 -15.11
N HIS A 94 21.78 -3.70 -14.58
CA HIS A 94 21.21 -2.45 -14.09
C HIS A 94 20.92 -2.53 -12.59
N ARG A 95 20.86 -1.39 -11.91
CA ARG A 95 20.56 -1.36 -10.47
C ARG A 95 19.06 -1.34 -10.22
N VAL A 96 18.66 -2.02 -9.14
CA VAL A 96 17.29 -1.99 -8.63
C VAL A 96 17.29 -1.46 -7.20
N TYR A 97 16.64 -0.32 -7.00
CA TYR A 97 16.39 0.29 -5.71
C TYR A 97 14.97 -0.05 -5.25
N TYR A 98 14.87 -0.90 -4.24
CA TYR A 98 13.61 -1.27 -3.62
C TYR A 98 13.38 -0.42 -2.38
N VAL A 99 12.62 0.67 -2.52
CA VAL A 99 12.23 1.52 -1.41
C VAL A 99 11.03 0.88 -0.73
N VAL A 100 11.11 0.58 0.57
CA VAL A 100 10.06 -0.19 1.26
C VAL A 100 8.80 0.64 1.55
N GLY A 101 7.64 0.03 1.32
CA GLY A 101 6.33 0.55 1.70
C GLY A 101 5.77 -0.04 3.00
N ASN A 102 4.46 0.11 3.23
CA ASN A 102 3.80 -0.43 4.43
C ASN A 102 3.42 -1.91 4.35
N HIS A 103 3.21 -2.45 3.15
CA HIS A 103 3.04 -3.89 2.94
C HIS A 103 4.39 -4.63 2.96
N ASP A 104 5.49 -3.89 2.76
CA ASP A 104 6.86 -4.40 2.76
C ASP A 104 7.57 -4.33 4.12
N TYR A 105 6.90 -3.88 5.19
CA TYR A 105 7.59 -3.60 6.45
C TYR A 105 8.35 -4.80 7.02
N HIS A 106 7.82 -6.00 6.80
CA HIS A 106 8.47 -7.24 7.15
C HIS A 106 9.83 -7.38 6.45
N ILE A 107 9.95 -7.00 5.17
CA ILE A 107 11.24 -6.99 4.43
C ILE A 107 12.24 -6.03 5.10
N LEU A 108 11.80 -4.83 5.49
CA LEU A 108 12.70 -3.87 6.15
C LEU A 108 13.27 -4.40 7.48
N LYS A 109 12.48 -5.19 8.21
CA LYS A 109 12.80 -5.65 9.57
C LYS A 109 13.36 -7.06 9.66
N ASN A 110 13.15 -7.91 8.65
CA ASN A 110 13.56 -9.30 8.64
C ASN A 110 14.78 -9.52 7.74
N LYS A 111 15.88 -10.02 8.31
CA LYS A 111 17.13 -10.30 7.58
C LYS A 111 17.04 -11.50 6.64
N LYS A 112 16.24 -12.52 6.97
CA LYS A 112 16.01 -13.67 6.08
C LYS A 112 15.35 -13.23 4.79
N LEU A 113 14.30 -12.39 4.87
CA LEU A 113 13.63 -11.82 3.69
C LEU A 113 14.57 -10.94 2.87
N GLN A 114 15.38 -10.08 3.52
CA GLN A 114 16.39 -9.26 2.81
C GLN A 114 17.39 -10.13 2.06
N ASN A 115 17.89 -11.19 2.69
CA ASN A 115 18.83 -12.11 2.06
C ASN A 115 18.16 -12.90 0.94
N ALA A 116 16.92 -13.35 1.11
CA ALA A 116 16.15 -14.07 0.10
C ALA A 116 16.03 -13.25 -1.20
N LEU A 117 15.76 -11.95 -1.12
CA LEU A 117 15.70 -11.05 -2.28
C LEU A 117 17.09 -10.74 -2.86
N LYS A 118 18.08 -10.44 -2.00
CA LYS A 118 19.46 -10.13 -2.45
C LYS A 118 20.18 -11.31 -3.08
N ASN A 119 19.83 -12.55 -2.69
CA ASN A 119 20.37 -13.74 -3.31
C ASN A 119 19.75 -14.02 -4.70
N ARG A 120 18.55 -13.48 -4.97
CA ARG A 120 17.86 -13.60 -6.27
C ARG A 120 18.29 -12.55 -7.28
N PHE A 121 18.64 -11.35 -6.81
CA PHE A 121 18.90 -10.18 -7.64
C PHE A 121 20.29 -9.59 -7.33
N GLU A 122 21.16 -9.50 -8.34
CA GLU A 122 22.59 -9.19 -8.15
C GLU A 122 22.83 -7.74 -7.69
N LYS A 123 22.32 -6.75 -8.44
CA LYS A 123 22.44 -5.31 -8.10
C LYS A 123 21.16 -4.78 -7.47
N PHE A 124 20.78 -5.33 -6.31
CA PHE A 124 19.51 -5.04 -5.64
C PHE A 124 19.69 -4.45 -4.25
N GLU A 125 19.18 -3.25 -4.04
CA GLU A 125 19.30 -2.49 -2.80
C GLU A 125 17.95 -2.27 -2.14
N ILE A 126 17.79 -2.76 -0.91
CA ILE A 126 16.58 -2.54 -0.10
C ILE A 126 16.81 -1.33 0.78
N LEU A 127 16.00 -0.29 0.59
CA LEU A 127 16.20 1.02 1.21
C LEU A 127 14.95 1.50 1.97
N PRO A 128 15.11 2.16 3.12
CA PRO A 128 14.03 2.85 3.80
C PRO A 128 13.55 4.10 3.04
N TYR A 129 14.48 4.75 2.34
CA TYR A 129 14.31 5.88 1.42
C TYR A 129 15.60 5.97 0.59
N TYR A 130 15.54 6.62 -0.56
CA TYR A 130 16.71 6.94 -1.38
C TYR A 130 16.88 8.46 -1.46
N TYR A 131 18.13 8.92 -1.40
CA TYR A 131 18.46 10.32 -1.63
C TYR A 131 19.76 10.45 -2.43
N ASP A 132 19.71 11.22 -3.51
CA ASP A 132 20.88 11.62 -4.27
C ASP A 132 21.14 13.14 -4.08
N PRO A 133 22.27 13.54 -3.45
CA PRO A 133 22.65 14.94 -3.29
C PRO A 133 22.89 15.68 -4.60
N HIS A 134 23.31 14.99 -5.68
CA HIS A 134 23.67 15.65 -6.94
C HIS A 134 22.42 16.13 -7.69
N SER A 135 21.43 15.24 -7.86
CA SER A 135 20.14 15.60 -8.45
C SER A 135 19.14 16.17 -7.44
N LYS A 136 19.47 16.13 -6.14
CA LYS A 136 18.58 16.45 -5.00
C LYS A 136 17.25 15.69 -5.11
N LEU A 137 17.35 14.44 -5.55
CA LEU A 137 16.24 13.51 -5.71
C LEU A 137 16.00 12.78 -4.39
N LEU A 138 14.80 12.90 -3.83
CA LEU A 138 14.34 12.12 -2.69
C LEU A 138 13.25 11.15 -3.14
N VAL A 139 13.41 9.87 -2.82
CA VAL A 139 12.44 8.81 -3.09
C VAL A 139 12.04 8.14 -1.78
N LEU A 140 10.76 8.11 -1.48
CA LEU A 140 10.17 7.45 -0.30
C LEU A 140 8.73 7.04 -0.62
N HIS A 141 8.20 5.98 -0.01
CA HIS A 141 6.83 5.51 -0.34
C HIS A 141 5.74 6.56 -0.05
N GLY A 142 5.79 7.21 1.11
CA GLY A 142 4.82 8.24 1.52
C GLY A 142 3.85 7.76 2.60
N ASN A 143 3.79 6.45 2.86
CA ASN A 143 3.05 5.88 3.99
C ASN A 143 3.49 6.45 5.35
N GLN A 144 4.71 6.98 5.45
CA GLN A 144 5.21 7.70 6.63
C GLN A 144 4.33 8.90 7.01
N PHE A 145 3.56 9.45 6.06
CA PHE A 145 2.64 10.55 6.30
C PHE A 145 1.20 10.12 6.63
N ASP A 146 0.91 8.82 6.54
CA ASP A 146 -0.35 8.23 6.99
C ASP A 146 -0.20 7.68 8.40
N VAL A 147 -0.91 8.28 9.36
CA VAL A 147 -0.82 7.87 10.77
C VAL A 147 -1.13 6.38 10.97
N ILE A 148 -2.05 5.81 10.18
CA ILE A 148 -2.47 4.41 10.32
C ILE A 148 -1.39 3.45 9.80
N ASN A 149 -0.69 3.85 8.74
CA ASN A 149 0.24 3.00 7.99
C ASN A 149 1.72 3.31 8.28
N ARG A 150 2.00 4.06 9.35
CA ARG A 150 3.36 4.36 9.81
C ARG A 150 3.63 3.85 11.22
N PHE A 151 4.90 3.63 11.52
CA PHE A 151 5.37 3.48 12.89
C PHE A 151 5.16 4.77 13.69
N THR A 152 4.84 4.60 14.98
CA THR A 152 4.69 5.71 15.93
C THR A 152 5.54 5.46 17.16
N VAL A 153 5.67 6.43 18.06
CA VAL A 153 6.40 6.25 19.33
C VAL A 153 5.41 6.27 20.48
N ASP A 154 5.53 5.30 21.38
CA ASP A 154 4.80 5.31 22.64
C ASP A 154 5.23 6.51 23.49
N ARG A 155 4.28 7.37 23.85
CA ARG A 155 4.59 8.63 24.54
C ARG A 155 5.28 8.42 25.89
N LYS A 156 4.95 7.31 26.58
CA LYS A 156 5.44 6.99 27.93
C LYS A 156 6.74 6.19 27.89
N THR A 157 6.74 5.09 27.13
CA THR A 157 7.86 4.13 27.12
C THR A 157 8.92 4.45 26.08
N LYS A 158 8.65 5.38 25.16
CA LYS A 158 9.50 5.74 24.01
C LYS A 158 9.80 4.58 23.06
N LYS A 159 9.13 3.44 23.22
CA LYS A 159 9.23 2.31 22.29
C LYS A 159 8.50 2.62 20.99
N VAL A 160 9.03 2.10 19.89
CA VAL A 160 8.34 2.13 18.59
C VAL A 160 7.08 1.27 18.69
N ILE A 161 5.99 1.77 18.12
CA ILE A 161 4.71 1.07 17.99
C ILE A 161 4.49 0.79 16.50
N PRO A 162 4.24 -0.47 16.12
CA PRO A 162 3.88 -0.85 14.76
C PRO A 162 2.67 -0.10 14.20
N PRO A 163 2.54 0.00 12.86
CA PRO A 163 1.35 0.55 12.21
C PRO A 163 0.07 -0.19 12.63
N LEU A 164 -1.03 0.54 12.74
CA LEU A 164 -2.33 -0.11 12.95
C LEU A 164 -2.83 -0.77 11.66
N GLY A 165 -2.44 -0.23 10.49
CA GLY A 165 -2.81 -0.78 9.18
C GLY A 165 -2.42 -2.25 9.01
N ASP A 166 -1.19 -2.60 9.41
CA ASP A 166 -0.71 -4.00 9.48
C ASP A 166 -1.66 -4.89 10.26
N TYR A 167 -1.97 -4.48 11.50
CA TYR A 167 -2.82 -5.26 12.39
C TYR A 167 -4.26 -5.36 11.86
N ILE A 168 -4.79 -4.30 11.23
CA ILE A 168 -6.10 -4.32 10.59
C ILE A 168 -6.11 -5.36 9.47
N ALA A 169 -5.15 -5.32 8.55
CA ALA A 169 -5.07 -6.24 7.41
C ALA A 169 -5.04 -7.70 7.89
N ARG A 170 -4.12 -8.05 8.81
CA ARG A 170 -4.02 -9.40 9.37
C ARG A 170 -5.30 -9.83 10.11
N TYR A 171 -5.92 -8.93 10.88
CA TYR A 171 -7.16 -9.23 11.58
C TYR A 171 -8.30 -9.54 10.62
N MET A 172 -8.48 -8.72 9.59
CA MET A 172 -9.52 -8.92 8.59
C MET A 172 -9.26 -10.19 7.78
N MET A 173 -8.02 -10.45 7.37
CA MET A 173 -7.62 -11.67 6.68
C MET A 173 -7.94 -12.95 7.48
N ILE A 174 -7.74 -12.92 8.80
CA ILE A 174 -7.97 -14.09 9.66
C ILE A 174 -9.44 -14.24 10.02
N ASN A 175 -10.15 -13.15 10.33
CA ASN A 175 -11.49 -13.21 10.92
C ASN A 175 -12.63 -12.93 9.94
N PHE A 176 -12.41 -12.14 8.90
CA PHE A 176 -13.43 -11.86 7.88
C PHE A 176 -13.24 -12.77 6.67
N ASP A 177 -12.06 -12.75 6.05
CA ASP A 177 -11.84 -13.46 4.78
C ASP A 177 -11.96 -14.98 4.94
N SER A 178 -11.46 -15.54 6.06
CA SER A 178 -11.62 -16.96 6.38
C SER A 178 -13.08 -17.40 6.59
N GLN A 179 -14.00 -16.46 6.87
CA GLN A 179 -15.43 -16.78 6.89
C GLN A 179 -16.02 -16.71 5.48
N VAL A 180 -15.72 -15.63 4.75
CA VAL A 180 -16.27 -15.34 3.41
C VAL A 180 -15.93 -16.45 2.40
N VAL A 181 -14.71 -17.00 2.46
CA VAL A 181 -14.26 -18.06 1.54
C VAL A 181 -15.15 -19.32 1.56
N ASN A 182 -15.92 -19.54 2.63
CA ASN A 182 -16.78 -20.74 2.73
C ASN A 182 -18.10 -20.61 1.96
N PHE A 183 -18.48 -19.41 1.54
CA PHE A 183 -19.79 -19.17 0.92
C PHE A 183 -19.77 -18.14 -0.20
N ALA A 184 -18.66 -17.47 -0.48
CA ALA A 184 -18.52 -16.55 -1.60
C ALA A 184 -17.24 -16.84 -2.42
N PRO A 185 -17.21 -16.50 -3.72
CA PRO A 185 -16.02 -16.65 -4.54
C PRO A 185 -14.82 -15.85 -4.01
N GLU A 186 -13.60 -16.33 -4.30
CA GLU A 186 -12.36 -15.66 -3.89
C GLU A 186 -12.28 -14.21 -4.37
N ASP A 187 -12.85 -13.92 -5.54
CA ASP A 187 -12.94 -12.58 -6.13
C ASP A 187 -13.59 -11.55 -5.19
N VAL A 188 -14.50 -11.97 -4.32
CA VAL A 188 -15.14 -11.09 -3.32
C VAL A 188 -14.12 -10.60 -2.29
N ILE A 189 -13.26 -11.52 -1.82
CA ILE A 189 -12.18 -11.24 -0.86
C ILE A 189 -11.11 -10.37 -1.52
N ARG A 190 -10.82 -10.64 -2.79
CA ARG A 190 -9.84 -9.91 -3.58
C ARG A 190 -10.26 -8.46 -3.84
N ASP A 191 -11.55 -8.24 -4.11
CA ASP A 191 -12.01 -6.96 -4.63
C ASP A 191 -12.38 -5.94 -3.55
N TYR A 192 -12.75 -6.36 -2.33
CA TYR A 192 -13.29 -5.41 -1.35
C TYR A 192 -12.28 -4.36 -0.89
N ASP A 193 -10.99 -4.70 -0.80
CA ASP A 193 -9.92 -3.76 -0.45
C ASP A 193 -9.60 -2.77 -1.58
N ASN A 194 -10.05 -3.08 -2.80
CA ASN A 194 -9.86 -2.28 -4.01
C ASN A 194 -11.04 -1.36 -4.32
N VAL A 195 -12.11 -1.39 -3.52
CA VAL A 195 -13.26 -0.52 -3.74
C VAL A 195 -12.87 0.93 -3.52
N ARG A 196 -13.13 1.79 -4.51
CA ARG A 196 -12.91 3.23 -4.44
C ARG A 196 -14.15 3.99 -4.93
N PRO A 197 -14.55 5.07 -4.22
CA PRO A 197 -14.13 5.45 -2.88
C PRO A 197 -14.39 4.34 -1.85
N LEU A 198 -13.54 4.25 -0.82
CA LEU A 198 -13.58 3.15 0.16
C LEU A 198 -14.93 2.96 0.89
N LEU A 199 -15.75 4.02 1.00
CA LEU A 199 -17.10 3.91 1.58
C LEU A 199 -18.09 3.12 0.72
N ASP A 200 -17.78 2.95 -0.57
CA ASP A 200 -18.60 2.17 -1.47
C ASP A 200 -18.40 0.66 -1.26
N VAL A 201 -17.47 0.24 -0.38
CA VAL A 201 -17.31 -1.17 0.00
C VAL A 201 -18.60 -1.77 0.56
N PHE A 202 -19.42 -0.97 1.25
CA PHE A 202 -20.73 -1.43 1.72
C PHE A 202 -21.69 -1.70 0.57
N HIS A 203 -21.67 -0.86 -0.46
CA HIS A 203 -22.46 -1.08 -1.67
C HIS A 203 -21.94 -2.27 -2.49
N TRP A 204 -20.63 -2.51 -2.44
CA TRP A 204 -20.02 -3.69 -3.06
C TRP A 204 -20.50 -4.97 -2.38
N PHE A 205 -20.50 -5.00 -1.05
CA PHE A 205 -21.05 -6.13 -0.29
C PHE A 205 -22.53 -6.36 -0.59
N ASP A 206 -23.36 -5.30 -0.58
CA ASP A 206 -24.78 -5.42 -0.96
C ASP A 206 -24.93 -6.01 -2.38
N TYR A 207 -24.12 -5.53 -3.34
CA TYR A 207 -24.13 -5.98 -4.74
C TYR A 207 -23.72 -7.45 -4.90
N VAL A 208 -22.65 -7.87 -4.22
CA VAL A 208 -22.15 -9.25 -4.25
C VAL A 208 -23.15 -10.19 -3.57
N THR A 209 -23.72 -9.80 -2.43
CA THR A 209 -24.76 -10.58 -1.75
C THR A 209 -25.96 -10.83 -2.67
N GLU A 210 -26.40 -9.81 -3.43
CA GLU A 210 -27.49 -9.95 -4.40
C GLU A 210 -27.11 -10.84 -5.60
N ILE A 211 -25.92 -10.64 -6.18
CA ILE A 211 -25.51 -11.36 -7.41
C ILE A 211 -25.24 -12.84 -7.16
N TYR A 212 -24.62 -13.19 -6.04
CA TYR A 212 -24.31 -14.58 -5.72
C TYR A 212 -25.37 -15.25 -4.84
N ASP A 213 -26.51 -14.57 -4.60
CA ASP A 213 -27.60 -15.04 -3.73
C ASP A 213 -27.09 -15.55 -2.38
N LEU A 214 -26.23 -14.76 -1.73
CA LEU A 214 -25.59 -15.15 -0.49
C LEU A 214 -26.60 -15.11 0.65
N SER A 215 -26.67 -16.18 1.43
CA SER A 215 -27.52 -16.28 2.62
C SER A 215 -27.01 -15.45 3.83
N VAL A 216 -25.89 -14.74 3.65
CA VAL A 216 -25.18 -14.00 4.70
C VAL A 216 -25.08 -12.52 4.33
N ASP A 217 -25.37 -11.64 5.30
CA ASP A 217 -25.11 -10.20 5.18
C ASP A 217 -23.61 -9.92 5.34
N LEU A 218 -22.93 -9.70 4.21
CA LEU A 218 -21.50 -9.38 4.16
C LEU A 218 -21.17 -8.06 4.86
N VAL A 219 -22.08 -7.09 4.85
CA VAL A 219 -21.89 -5.80 5.51
C VAL A 219 -21.89 -5.97 7.03
N GLU A 220 -22.86 -6.72 7.56
CA GLU A 220 -22.92 -7.05 8.98
C GLU A 220 -21.68 -7.86 9.41
N LEU A 221 -21.31 -8.87 8.64
CA LEU A 221 -20.15 -9.70 8.93
C LEU A 221 -18.85 -8.89 8.98
N TRP A 222 -18.61 -8.03 7.99
CA TRP A 222 -17.44 -7.16 7.94
C TRP A 222 -17.41 -6.20 9.13
N LEU A 223 -18.55 -5.54 9.42
CA LEU A 223 -18.66 -4.61 10.55
C LEU A 223 -18.42 -5.31 11.89
N LYS A 224 -18.94 -6.53 12.07
CA LYS A 224 -18.72 -7.32 13.27
C LYS A 224 -17.24 -7.64 13.45
N SER A 225 -16.54 -8.05 12.40
CA SER A 225 -15.09 -8.30 12.43
C SER A 225 -14.30 -7.03 12.73
N PHE A 226 -14.59 -5.93 12.04
CA PHE A 226 -13.90 -4.65 12.24
C PHE A 226 -14.12 -4.08 13.66
N LEU A 227 -15.36 -4.11 14.17
CA LEU A 227 -15.66 -3.66 15.53
C LEU A 227 -15.01 -4.56 16.59
N SER A 228 -14.89 -5.86 16.32
CA SER A 228 -14.18 -6.79 17.21
C SER A 228 -12.68 -6.51 17.24
N MET A 229 -12.08 -6.19 16.08
CA MET A 229 -10.70 -5.72 15.97
C MET A 229 -10.46 -4.47 16.82
N LEU A 230 -11.34 -3.47 16.77
CA LEU A 230 -11.18 -2.25 17.58
C LEU A 230 -11.22 -2.52 19.10
N LYS A 231 -11.77 -3.67 19.54
CA LYS A 231 -11.79 -4.10 20.94
C LYS A 231 -10.52 -4.83 21.36
N THR A 232 -9.58 -5.14 20.46
CA THR A 232 -8.35 -5.84 20.85
C THR A 232 -7.43 -4.93 21.67
N ARG A 233 -6.42 -5.51 22.32
CA ARG A 233 -5.48 -4.76 23.17
C ARG A 233 -4.60 -3.87 22.30
N GLU A 234 -4.19 -4.39 21.15
CA GLU A 234 -3.33 -3.78 20.14
C GLU A 234 -3.99 -2.50 19.60
N ALA A 235 -5.21 -2.60 19.08
CA ALA A 235 -5.96 -1.47 18.55
C ALA A 235 -6.25 -0.40 19.64
N ARG A 236 -6.68 -0.82 20.83
CA ARG A 236 -6.93 0.11 21.95
C ARG A 236 -5.66 0.81 22.44
N LYS A 237 -4.52 0.11 22.50
CA LYS A 237 -3.23 0.71 22.86
C LYS A 237 -2.80 1.74 21.82
N TRP A 238 -2.88 1.38 20.54
CA TRP A 238 -2.52 2.28 19.44
C TRP A 238 -3.40 3.55 19.44
N MET A 239 -4.73 3.40 19.58
CA MET A 239 -5.66 4.54 19.60
C MET A 239 -5.40 5.48 20.79
N ARG A 240 -5.11 4.95 21.98
CA ARG A 240 -4.76 5.76 23.16
C ARG A 240 -3.49 6.59 22.93
N ASN A 241 -2.49 6.02 22.26
CA ASN A 241 -1.23 6.70 22.02
C ASN A 241 -1.33 7.80 20.95
N ASN A 242 -2.04 7.50 19.86
CA ASN A 242 -2.12 8.37 18.68
C ASN A 242 -3.27 9.39 18.76
N PHE A 243 -4.36 9.06 19.46
CA PHE A 243 -5.55 9.90 19.60
C PHE A 243 -5.99 10.06 21.07
N PRO A 244 -5.13 10.56 21.98
CA PRO A 244 -5.38 10.54 23.42
C PRO A 244 -6.64 11.31 23.85
N ARG A 245 -7.05 12.35 23.10
CA ARG A 245 -8.25 13.15 23.41
C ARG A 245 -9.55 12.52 22.95
N THR A 246 -9.53 11.63 21.97
CA THR A 246 -10.73 11.04 21.36
C THR A 246 -10.80 9.52 21.51
N HIS A 247 -9.80 8.88 22.12
CA HIS A 247 -9.78 7.43 22.32
C HIS A 247 -10.95 6.92 23.18
N TRP A 248 -11.59 7.76 24.00
CA TRP A 248 -12.75 7.38 24.82
C TRP A 248 -13.97 7.02 23.98
N LEU A 249 -14.08 7.54 22.75
CA LEU A 249 -15.13 7.17 21.80
C LEU A 249 -15.12 5.66 21.54
N SER A 250 -13.94 5.04 21.49
CA SER A 250 -13.82 3.57 21.38
C SER A 250 -14.49 2.79 22.51
N LYS A 251 -14.73 3.40 23.68
CA LYS A 251 -15.43 2.77 24.82
C LYS A 251 -16.95 2.96 24.77
N VAL A 252 -17.42 4.10 24.25
CA VAL A 252 -18.85 4.47 24.24
C VAL A 252 -19.62 3.68 23.17
N PHE A 253 -18.99 3.37 22.04
CA PHE A 253 -19.67 2.70 20.92
C PHE A 253 -19.54 1.17 20.91
N VAL A 254 -18.90 0.60 21.95
CA VAL A 254 -18.73 -0.85 22.14
C VAL A 254 -19.85 -1.47 22.99
N ASN A 255 -20.59 -0.65 23.75
CA ASN A 255 -21.61 -1.09 24.69
C ASN A 255 -23.00 -0.51 24.35
N ARG A 256 -23.85 -1.35 23.73
CA ARG A 256 -25.34 -1.31 23.59
C ARG A 256 -25.95 -0.89 22.23
N PHE A 257 -26.88 -1.76 21.79
CA PHE A 257 -28.01 -1.71 20.83
C PHE A 257 -27.90 -0.81 19.58
N GLY A 258 -28.07 -1.43 18.39
CA GLY A 258 -28.04 -0.77 17.07
C GLY A 258 -26.73 -0.93 16.28
N GLY A 259 -25.95 -1.97 16.58
CA GLY A 259 -24.52 -2.09 16.26
C GLY A 259 -24.11 -1.93 14.78
N VAL A 260 -24.95 -2.36 13.83
CA VAL A 260 -24.65 -2.22 12.39
C VAL A 260 -24.75 -0.76 11.94
N GLU A 261 -25.85 -0.08 12.27
CA GLU A 261 -26.06 1.31 11.81
C GLU A 261 -25.11 2.29 12.52
N LEU A 262 -24.88 2.08 13.83
CA LEU A 262 -23.86 2.82 14.57
C LEU A 262 -22.44 2.52 14.05
N GLY A 263 -22.16 1.27 13.67
CA GLY A 263 -20.90 0.86 13.04
C GLY A 263 -20.70 1.53 11.68
N LYS A 264 -21.72 1.54 10.82
CA LYS A 264 -21.72 2.28 9.54
C LYS A 264 -21.47 3.77 9.77
N VAL A 265 -22.16 4.39 10.73
CA VAL A 265 -21.95 5.80 11.09
C VAL A 265 -20.53 6.06 11.61
N LEU A 266 -19.97 5.16 12.42
CA LEU A 266 -18.58 5.27 12.91
C LEU A 266 -17.58 5.20 11.76
N VAL A 267 -17.69 4.17 10.93
CA VAL A 267 -16.82 3.95 9.78
C VAL A 267 -16.94 5.13 8.80
N ARG A 268 -18.17 5.56 8.50
CA ARG A 268 -18.44 6.80 7.74
C ARG A 268 -17.85 8.03 8.39
N SER A 269 -17.87 8.17 9.71
CA SER A 269 -17.30 9.32 10.41
C SER A 269 -15.77 9.32 10.36
N ILE A 270 -15.13 8.18 10.57
CA ILE A 270 -13.67 8.00 10.43
C ILE A 270 -13.25 8.32 8.99
N TYR A 271 -13.96 7.76 8.00
CA TYR A 271 -13.66 8.02 6.60
C TYR A 271 -14.04 9.44 6.16
N THR A 272 -15.10 10.04 6.71
CA THR A 272 -15.46 11.44 6.41
C THR A 272 -14.46 12.40 7.04
N LEU A 273 -13.92 12.10 8.22
CA LEU A 273 -12.78 12.85 8.79
C LEU A 273 -11.53 12.71 7.91
N ARG A 274 -11.27 11.54 7.32
CA ARG A 274 -10.23 11.37 6.28
C ARG A 274 -10.58 12.15 4.99
N LYS A 275 -11.85 12.15 4.56
CA LYS A 275 -12.37 12.79 3.35
C LYS A 275 -12.40 14.33 3.46
N LEU A 276 -12.74 14.89 4.62
CA LEU A 276 -12.68 16.33 4.89
C LEU A 276 -11.24 16.82 4.98
N ARG A 277 -10.30 15.92 5.28
CA ARG A 277 -8.86 16.17 5.11
C ARG A 277 -8.38 16.05 3.65
N ARG A 278 -9.27 15.89 2.64
CA ARG A 278 -8.99 15.93 1.17
C ARG A 278 -8.51 17.32 0.68
N VAL A 279 -7.42 17.77 1.24
CA VAL A 279 -6.34 18.15 0.35
C VAL A 279 -5.47 16.91 0.33
N ASP A 280 -5.15 16.38 -0.84
CA ASP A 280 -4.19 15.28 -1.00
C ASP A 280 -3.05 15.46 0.02
N TYR A 281 -3.09 14.68 1.10
CA TYR A 281 -2.28 14.97 2.28
C TYR A 281 -0.82 14.68 1.95
N LEU A 282 -0.58 13.74 1.03
CA LEU A 282 0.71 13.49 0.44
C LEU A 282 1.15 14.71 -0.36
N GLN A 283 0.28 15.29 -1.18
CA GLN A 283 0.60 16.55 -1.89
C GLN A 283 0.91 17.71 -0.93
N LYS A 284 0.20 17.81 0.21
CA LYS A 284 0.53 18.80 1.26
C LYS A 284 1.92 18.56 1.83
N TRP A 285 2.25 17.31 2.17
CA TRP A 285 3.57 16.95 2.65
C TRP A 285 4.64 17.17 1.60
N ALA A 286 4.40 16.80 0.35
CA ALA A 286 5.29 17.04 -0.77
C ALA A 286 5.60 18.53 -0.93
N LYS A 287 4.56 19.38 -0.92
CA LYS A 287 4.75 20.84 -0.93
C LYS A 287 5.56 21.34 0.27
N SER A 288 5.35 20.76 1.45
CA SER A 288 6.08 21.12 2.66
C SER A 288 7.57 20.75 2.55
N ILE A 289 7.87 19.53 2.10
CA ILE A 289 9.23 19.00 1.93
C ILE A 289 9.99 19.82 0.89
N LEU A 290 9.40 20.03 -0.29
CA LEU A 290 10.01 20.79 -1.38
C LEU A 290 10.25 22.26 -1.01
N LYS A 291 9.47 22.82 -0.08
CA LYS A 291 9.69 24.16 0.48
C LYS A 291 10.74 24.19 1.61
N GLY A 292 11.45 23.09 1.86
CA GLY A 292 12.56 23.01 2.83
C GLY A 292 12.13 22.76 4.27
N ASN A 293 10.86 22.44 4.54
CA ASN A 293 10.43 22.11 5.90
C ASN A 293 10.95 20.71 6.27
N LEU A 294 11.82 20.60 7.28
CA LEU A 294 12.46 19.34 7.69
C LEU A 294 11.61 18.49 8.66
N ARG A 295 10.44 18.96 9.11
CA ARG A 295 9.59 18.25 10.08
C ARG A 295 9.15 16.87 9.63
N TRP A 296 9.12 16.61 8.32
CA TRP A 296 8.79 15.29 7.77
C TRP A 296 9.70 14.18 8.29
N LYS A 297 10.96 14.51 8.65
CA LYS A 297 11.95 13.56 9.19
C LYS A 297 11.47 12.90 10.49
N GLU A 298 10.64 13.59 11.27
CA GLU A 298 10.03 13.03 12.49
C GLU A 298 9.13 11.81 12.20
N PHE A 299 8.58 11.72 10.98
CA PHE A 299 7.71 10.62 10.57
C PHE A 299 8.44 9.42 9.99
N MET A 300 9.76 9.50 9.86
CA MET A 300 10.62 8.37 9.50
C MET A 300 10.96 7.49 10.72
N THR A 301 10.19 7.61 11.82
CA THR A 301 10.32 6.72 12.97
C THR A 301 10.28 5.26 12.53
N GLY A 302 11.17 4.43 13.06
CA GLY A 302 11.23 3.01 12.71
C GLY A 302 12.00 2.69 11.43
N TYR A 303 12.43 3.70 10.67
CA TYR A 303 13.32 3.53 9.52
C TYR A 303 14.77 3.79 9.93
N SER A 304 15.70 3.03 9.34
CA SER A 304 17.14 3.28 9.48
C SER A 304 17.60 4.37 8.49
N GLY A 305 18.83 4.85 8.64
CA GLY A 305 19.45 5.82 7.74
C GLY A 305 19.75 7.16 8.41
N ASP A 306 20.64 7.92 7.79
CA ASP A 306 21.03 9.25 8.25
C ASP A 306 20.26 10.32 7.47
N LEU A 307 19.15 10.79 8.07
CA LEU A 307 18.31 11.83 7.49
C LEU A 307 18.99 13.20 7.51
N HIS A 308 20.10 13.40 8.22
CA HIS A 308 20.82 14.68 8.19
C HIS A 308 21.44 14.95 6.83
N LYS A 309 21.78 13.91 6.07
CA LYS A 309 22.28 14.02 4.69
C LYS A 309 21.26 14.59 3.71
N VAL A 310 19.97 14.53 4.02
CA VAL A 310 18.91 15.09 3.18
C VAL A 310 18.74 16.58 3.53
N GLU A 311 19.53 17.42 2.87
CA GLU A 311 19.56 18.87 3.11
C GLU A 311 18.54 19.59 2.24
N GLU A 312 18.59 19.35 0.93
CA GLU A 312 17.75 20.01 -0.06
C GLU A 312 17.08 18.98 -0.98
N VAL A 313 15.83 19.23 -1.37
CA VAL A 313 15.09 18.34 -2.27
C VAL A 313 14.52 19.20 -3.39
N ASP A 314 14.88 18.88 -4.63
CA ASP A 314 14.34 19.51 -5.85
C ASP A 314 13.36 18.59 -6.58
N ILE A 315 13.55 17.27 -6.44
CA ILE A 315 12.68 16.25 -7.01
C ILE A 315 12.25 15.30 -5.91
N LEU A 316 10.94 15.12 -5.76
CA LEU A 316 10.34 14.24 -4.76
C LEU A 316 9.45 13.21 -5.44
N VAL A 317 9.81 11.94 -5.30
CA VAL A 317 9.06 10.80 -5.84
C VAL A 317 8.46 10.00 -4.68
N MET A 318 7.16 9.72 -4.78
CA MET A 318 6.41 8.91 -3.81
C MET A 318 5.46 7.91 -4.47
N GLY A 319 4.92 6.98 -3.67
CA GLY A 319 3.82 6.07 -4.00
C GLY A 319 2.61 6.27 -3.07
N HIS A 320 2.00 5.19 -2.60
CA HIS A 320 1.08 5.08 -1.45
C HIS A 320 -0.38 5.55 -1.61
N VAL A 321 -0.68 6.57 -2.41
CA VAL A 321 -2.09 7.04 -2.58
C VAL A 321 -2.80 6.40 -3.77
N HIS A 322 -2.16 5.41 -4.41
CA HIS A 322 -2.68 4.62 -5.55
C HIS A 322 -3.17 5.45 -6.74
N HIS A 323 -2.78 6.73 -6.82
CA HIS A 323 -3.14 7.63 -7.91
C HIS A 323 -1.90 8.34 -8.42
N PHE A 324 -1.68 8.28 -9.73
CA PHE A 324 -0.58 9.01 -10.36
C PHE A 324 -0.76 10.52 -10.18
N ALA A 325 0.34 11.21 -9.87
CA ALA A 325 0.35 12.66 -9.82
C ALA A 325 1.68 13.20 -10.38
N TYR A 326 1.58 14.22 -11.23
CA TYR A 326 2.73 15.00 -11.68
C TYR A 326 2.45 16.47 -11.39
N ARG A 327 3.28 17.11 -10.56
CA ARG A 327 3.04 18.48 -10.08
C ARG A 327 4.34 19.27 -9.98
N ILE A 328 4.32 20.46 -10.59
CA ILE A 328 5.34 21.48 -10.34
C ILE A 328 4.93 22.28 -9.11
N VAL A 329 5.84 22.37 -8.14
CA VAL A 329 5.65 23.10 -6.89
C VAL A 329 6.48 24.39 -6.93
N PRO A 330 5.86 25.57 -6.92
CA PRO A 330 6.58 26.83 -6.82
C PRO A 330 7.13 27.03 -5.41
N THR A 331 8.41 27.41 -5.34
CA THR A 331 9.15 27.72 -4.11
C THR A 331 9.88 29.05 -4.27
N THR A 332 10.42 29.58 -3.18
CA THR A 332 11.26 30.79 -3.21
C THR A 332 12.56 30.60 -3.99
N GLN A 333 13.04 29.35 -4.11
CA GLN A 333 14.26 28.98 -4.83
C GLN A 333 14.01 28.59 -6.29
N GLY A 334 12.75 28.61 -6.75
CA GLY A 334 12.38 28.21 -8.11
C GLY A 334 11.27 27.16 -8.15
N LYS A 335 11.19 26.44 -9.27
CA LYS A 335 10.20 25.38 -9.51
C LYS A 335 10.80 24.03 -9.14
N LYS A 336 10.12 23.27 -8.30
CA LYS A 336 10.52 21.92 -7.88
C LYS A 336 9.49 20.88 -8.32
N LEU A 337 9.87 19.61 -8.40
CA LEU A 337 9.03 18.54 -8.95
C LEU A 337 8.53 17.59 -7.86
N TYR A 338 7.23 17.31 -7.88
CA TYR A 338 6.62 16.22 -7.14
C TYR A 338 5.98 15.22 -8.10
N VAL A 339 6.32 13.94 -7.93
CA VAL A 339 5.70 12.82 -8.64
C VAL A 339 5.15 11.81 -7.63
N ASN A 340 3.89 11.42 -7.81
CA ASN A 340 3.35 10.19 -7.25
C ASN A 340 3.28 9.13 -8.34
N CYS A 341 3.86 7.97 -8.08
CA CYS A 341 3.93 6.85 -9.02
C CYS A 341 2.57 6.16 -9.25
N GLY A 342 1.58 6.40 -8.39
CA GLY A 342 0.30 5.68 -8.45
C GLY A 342 0.44 4.24 -8.00
N SER A 343 -0.44 3.36 -8.50
CA SER A 343 -0.43 1.93 -8.19
C SER A 343 -0.80 1.14 -9.41
N TRP A 344 -0.31 -0.11 -9.48
CA TRP A 344 -0.71 -1.08 -10.49
C TRP A 344 -1.85 -1.98 -10.00
N ARG A 345 -2.38 -1.75 -8.80
CA ARG A 345 -3.53 -2.51 -8.30
C ARG A 345 -4.80 -2.20 -9.10
N PRO A 346 -5.64 -3.21 -9.35
CA PRO A 346 -6.99 -2.98 -9.81
C PRO A 346 -7.76 -2.12 -8.80
N VAL A 347 -8.64 -1.27 -9.34
CA VAL A 347 -9.58 -0.46 -8.59
C VAL A 347 -10.98 -0.86 -9.01
N LEU A 348 -11.85 -1.03 -8.01
CA LEU A 348 -13.25 -1.30 -8.23
C LEU A 348 -14.08 -0.04 -7.98
N GLU A 349 -14.72 0.46 -9.03
CA GLU A 349 -15.53 1.68 -8.99
C GLU A 349 -17.01 1.36 -9.17
N LYS A 350 -17.84 2.03 -8.39
CA LYS A 350 -19.29 1.92 -8.45
C LYS A 350 -19.81 2.67 -9.69
N ILE A 351 -20.61 2.00 -10.51
CA ILE A 351 -21.29 2.56 -11.69
C ILE A 351 -22.81 2.44 -11.58
N GLY A 352 -23.53 3.23 -12.38
CA GLY A 352 -25.00 3.20 -12.42
C GLY A 352 -25.69 4.28 -11.56
N LEU A 353 -27.00 4.43 -11.77
CA LEU A 353 -27.82 5.49 -11.17
C LEU A 353 -28.68 4.95 -10.02
N ARG A 354 -28.60 5.63 -8.87
CA ARG A 354 -29.50 5.57 -7.67
C ARG A 354 -29.84 4.22 -7.05
N LYS A 355 -30.51 3.30 -7.76
CA LYS A 355 -31.05 2.04 -7.22
C LYS A 355 -30.51 0.78 -7.90
N LYS A 356 -29.98 0.91 -9.12
CA LYS A 356 -29.22 -0.17 -9.78
C LYS A 356 -27.78 0.31 -9.88
N HIS A 357 -26.93 -0.21 -9.00
CA HIS A 357 -25.51 0.06 -9.07
C HIS A 357 -24.82 -1.22 -9.47
N GLY A 358 -23.92 -1.11 -10.45
CA GLY A 358 -22.94 -2.13 -10.75
C GLY A 358 -21.58 -1.71 -10.24
N PHE A 359 -20.61 -2.56 -10.44
CA PHE A 359 -19.21 -2.22 -10.27
C PHE A 359 -18.47 -2.48 -11.57
N HIS A 360 -17.36 -1.78 -11.78
CA HIS A 360 -16.41 -2.10 -12.83
C HIS A 360 -15.00 -2.10 -12.27
N ARG A 361 -14.18 -3.00 -12.81
CA ARG A 361 -12.77 -3.09 -12.47
C ARG A 361 -11.97 -2.31 -13.51
N LYS A 362 -11.05 -1.48 -13.05
CA LYS A 362 -10.05 -0.83 -13.91
C LYS A 362 -8.69 -0.89 -13.24
N ALA A 363 -7.61 -0.89 -14.01
CA ALA A 363 -6.28 -0.62 -13.50
C ALA A 363 -5.64 0.47 -14.34
N GLU A 364 -4.98 1.41 -13.67
CA GLU A 364 -4.06 2.34 -14.30
C GLU A 364 -2.68 1.78 -14.02
N LEU A 365 -1.80 1.65 -15.02
CA LEU A 365 -0.45 1.12 -14.85
C LEU A 365 0.55 2.24 -15.17
N PRO A 366 0.85 3.15 -14.23
CA PRO A 366 1.76 4.26 -14.48
C PRO A 366 3.20 3.77 -14.52
N LYS A 367 3.94 4.28 -15.50
CA LYS A 367 5.36 4.04 -15.72
C LYS A 367 6.04 5.39 -15.86
N ILE A 368 6.96 5.71 -14.95
CA ILE A 368 7.66 7.00 -14.94
C ILE A 368 9.12 6.79 -15.29
N ILE A 369 9.60 7.54 -16.28
CA ILE A 369 11.01 7.57 -16.69
C ILE A 369 11.48 9.01 -16.50
N MET A 370 12.62 9.17 -15.82
CA MET A 370 13.31 10.44 -15.68
C MET A 370 14.70 10.30 -16.29
N ASP A 371 15.04 11.19 -17.19
CA ASP A 371 16.36 11.27 -17.82
C ASP A 371 17.14 12.43 -17.21
N PHE A 372 18.31 12.12 -16.65
CA PHE A 372 19.21 13.05 -15.98
C PHE A 372 20.48 13.35 -16.79
N SER A 373 20.59 12.85 -18.03
CA SER A 373 21.78 13.03 -18.89
C SER A 373 21.95 14.46 -19.42
N GLY A 374 20.83 15.20 -19.53
CA GLY A 374 20.80 16.56 -20.04
C GLY A 374 20.94 17.65 -18.96
N LYS A 375 20.96 18.91 -19.40
CA LYS A 375 20.92 20.08 -18.49
C LYS A 375 19.58 20.21 -17.75
N ASN A 376 18.52 19.67 -18.32
CA ASN A 376 17.18 19.62 -17.74
C ASN A 376 16.83 18.16 -17.50
N VAL A 377 16.06 17.90 -16.44
CA VAL A 377 15.49 16.57 -16.19
C VAL A 377 14.26 16.39 -17.08
N GLU A 378 14.33 15.47 -18.03
CA GLU A 378 13.18 15.09 -18.85
C GLU A 378 12.36 14.04 -18.11
N VAL A 379 11.05 14.25 -17.99
CA VAL A 379 10.15 13.30 -17.32
C VAL A 379 9.11 12.80 -18.31
N LYS A 380 9.13 11.51 -18.57
CA LYS A 380 8.11 10.80 -19.37
C LYS A 380 7.25 9.99 -18.43
N ALA A 381 5.95 10.26 -18.42
CA ALA A 381 4.97 9.46 -17.71
C ALA A 381 4.02 8.84 -18.73
N SER A 382 3.90 7.51 -18.70
CA SER A 382 2.92 6.76 -19.50
C SER A 382 1.99 6.02 -18.56
N ILE A 383 0.70 5.96 -18.91
CA ILE A 383 -0.31 5.25 -18.13
C ILE A 383 -1.04 4.33 -19.08
N THR A 384 -0.94 3.03 -18.85
CA THR A 384 -1.76 2.05 -19.57
C THR A 384 -3.05 1.83 -18.78
N ASN A 385 -4.21 2.05 -19.41
CA ASN A 385 -5.50 1.82 -18.78
C ASN A 385 -6.00 0.44 -19.19
N VAL A 386 -6.18 -0.45 -18.22
CA VAL A 386 -6.75 -1.78 -18.42
C VAL A 386 -8.17 -1.79 -17.86
N LEU A 387 -9.15 -2.10 -18.72
CA LEU A 387 -10.54 -2.24 -18.31
C LEU A 387 -10.84 -3.73 -18.11
N GLY A 388 -11.14 -4.11 -16.87
CA GLY A 388 -11.61 -5.45 -16.55
C GLY A 388 -13.13 -5.51 -16.62
N LYS A 389 -13.68 -6.57 -17.22
CA LYS A 389 -15.06 -6.95 -16.95
C LYS A 389 -15.11 -7.58 -15.56
N ILE A 390 -16.12 -7.23 -14.76
CA ILE A 390 -16.50 -8.12 -13.66
C ILE A 390 -17.07 -9.36 -14.33
N GLN A 391 -16.48 -10.53 -14.11
CA GLN A 391 -17.12 -11.79 -14.45
C GLN A 391 -18.34 -11.94 -13.53
N GLY A 392 -19.46 -11.38 -13.94
CA GLY A 392 -20.77 -11.70 -13.39
C GLY A 392 -21.29 -12.91 -14.16
N GLY A 393 -21.16 -14.09 -13.55
CA GLY A 393 -21.82 -15.34 -13.93
C GLY A 393 -21.87 -15.66 -15.42
N ASP A 394 -20.93 -16.49 -15.89
CA ASP A 394 -21.38 -17.58 -16.76
C ASP A 394 -22.07 -18.58 -15.83
N LEU A 395 -23.35 -18.82 -16.11
CA LEU A 395 -24.30 -19.68 -15.38
C LEU A 395 -23.71 -20.98 -14.81
#